data_AF-A0A357TKR9-F1
#
_entry.id   AF-A0A357TKR9-F1
#
_cell.length_a   1.000
_cell.length_b   1.000
_cell.length_c   1.000
_cell.angle_alpha   90.00
_cell.angle_beta   90.00
_cell.angle_gamma   90.00
#
_symmetry.space_group_name_H-M   'P 1'
#
loop_
_entity.id
_entity.type
_entity.pdbx_description
1 polymer ?
#
loop_
_entity_poly.entity_id
_entity_poly.type
_entity_poly.pdbx_seq_one_letter_code
_entity_poly.pdbx_strand_id
1 'polypeptide(L)' 'MKRCGESTYTLINRYNISSGTIDRIRKGQGITTAKLDDFCQIFHCRVDDLITYVEPADGEPHSPYSEKSPK' A
#
# COMPACT_ATOMS: atom_id res chain seq x y z
N MET A 1 1.91 2.38 -9.26
CA MET A 1 3.25 2.62 -9.85
C MET A 1 3.22 2.97 -11.33
N LYS A 2 2.51 2.22 -12.20
CA LYS A 2 2.53 2.45 -13.67
C LYS A 2 2.17 3.87 -14.15
N ARG A 3 1.47 4.67 -13.33
CA ARG A 3 1.09 6.06 -13.65
C ARG A 3 2.17 7.11 -13.33
N CYS A 4 3.11 6.81 -12.44
CA CYS A 4 4.07 7.80 -11.92
C CYS A 4 5.49 7.61 -12.47
N GLY A 5 5.71 6.70 -13.43
CA GLY A 5 7.04 6.44 -14.03
C GLY A 5 8.05 5.74 -13.10
N GLU A 6 7.76 5.67 -11.80
CA GLU A 6 8.68 5.09 -10.83
C GLU A 6 8.64 3.56 -10.78
N SER A 7 9.85 2.99 -10.84
CA SER A 7 10.05 1.55 -10.74
C SER A 7 10.16 1.08 -9.28
N THR A 8 9.91 -0.20 -9.05
CA THR A 8 10.20 -0.84 -7.74
C THR A 8 11.65 -0.64 -7.33
N TYR A 9 12.58 -0.68 -8.29
CA TYR A 9 13.99 -0.39 -8.05
C TYR A 9 14.18 1.04 -7.54
N THR A 10 13.51 2.03 -8.13
CA THR A 10 13.62 3.43 -7.70
C THR A 10 13.10 3.61 -6.27
N LEU A 11 11.97 3.00 -5.94
CA LEU A 11 11.38 3.07 -4.60
C LEU A 11 12.32 2.52 -3.53
N ILE A 12 13.00 1.41 -3.82
CA ILE A 12 13.95 0.80 -2.88
C ILE A 12 15.22 1.63 -2.78
N ASN A 13 15.84 1.97 -3.92
CA ASN A 13 17.21 2.49 -3.90
C ASN A 13 17.30 4.02 -3.78
N ARG A 14 16.30 4.78 -4.25
CA ARG A 14 16.28 6.25 -4.14
C ARG A 14 15.42 6.73 -2.97
N TYR A 15 14.26 6.12 -2.78
CA TYR A 15 13.30 6.53 -1.75
C TYR A 15 13.38 5.71 -0.46
N ASN A 16 14.31 4.76 -0.39
CA ASN A 16 14.57 3.92 0.78
C ASN A 16 13.32 3.17 1.30
N ILE A 17 12.37 2.88 0.40
CA ILE A 17 11.19 2.10 0.72
C ILE A 17 11.61 0.64 0.81
N SER A 18 11.37 0.01 1.96
CA SER A 18 11.75 -1.39 2.13
C SER A 18 11.01 -2.31 1.16
N SER A 19 11.70 -3.33 0.65
CA SER A 19 11.11 -4.37 -0.20
C SER A 19 9.86 -4.99 0.43
N GLY A 20 9.88 -5.24 1.74
CA GLY A 20 8.73 -5.75 2.49
C GLY A 20 7.52 -4.81 2.49
N THR A 21 7.72 -3.49 2.39
CA THR A 21 6.61 -2.54 2.22
C THR A 21 5.99 -2.67 0.84
N ILE A 22 6.82 -2.82 -0.20
CA ILE A 22 6.35 -3.00 -1.57
C ILE A 22 5.58 -4.32 -1.71
N ASP A 23 6.08 -5.40 -1.10
CA ASP A 23 5.40 -6.69 -1.09
C ASP A 23 4.04 -6.65 -0.39
N ARG A 24 3.94 -5.93 0.74
CA ARG A 24 2.64 -5.73 1.42
C ARG A 24 1.63 -5.06 0.50
N ILE A 25 2.03 -3.97 -0.15
CA ILE A 25 1.16 -3.22 -1.07
C ILE A 25 0.70 -4.10 -2.25
N ARG A 26 1.62 -4.89 -2.82
CA ARG A 26 1.29 -5.84 -3.91
C ARG A 26 0.27 -6.89 -3.49
N LYS A 27 0.28 -7.28 -2.22
CA LYS A 27 -0.65 -8.26 -1.63
C LYS A 27 -1.92 -7.61 -1.05
N GLY A 28 -2.09 -6.28 -1.19
CA GLY A 28 -3.21 -5.56 -0.58
C GLY A 28 -3.19 -5.55 0.95
N GLN A 29 -2.03 -5.78 1.57
CA GLN A 29 -1.87 -5.80 3.02
C GLN A 29 -1.78 -4.39 3.60
N GLY A 30 -2.17 -4.25 4.87
CA GLY A 30 -2.17 -2.97 5.58
C GLY A 30 -0.80 -2.30 5.65
N ILE A 31 -0.81 -0.98 5.48
CA ILE A 31 0.33 -0.08 5.68
C ILE A 31 -0.04 1.01 6.69
N THR A 32 0.96 1.73 7.18
CA THR A 32 0.75 2.86 8.08
C THR A 32 0.35 4.11 7.29
N THR A 33 -0.33 5.04 7.96
CA THR A 33 -0.65 6.36 7.38
C THR A 33 0.60 7.18 7.07
N ALA A 34 1.69 7.01 7.84
CA ALA A 34 2.98 7.62 7.52
C ALA A 34 3.52 7.16 6.15
N LYS A 35 3.36 5.87 5.80
CA LYS A 35 3.77 5.37 4.48
C LYS A 35 2.91 5.94 3.36
N LEU A 36 1.62 6.16 3.63
CA LEU A 36 0.75 6.87 2.68
C LEU A 36 1.26 8.29 2.43
N ASP A 37 1.69 9.01 3.46
CA ASP A 37 2.30 10.33 3.33
C ASP A 37 3.58 10.29 2.48
N ASP A 38 4.49 9.36 2.78
CA ASP A 38 5.72 9.16 2.00
C ASP A 38 5.40 8.94 0.51
N PHE A 39 4.40 8.11 0.21
CA PHE A 39 3.99 7.87 -1.17
C PHE A 39 3.37 9.09 -1.83
N CYS A 40 2.56 9.88 -1.12
CA CYS A 40 2.04 11.14 -1.64
C CYS A 40 3.18 12.12 -1.97
N GLN A 41 4.22 12.19 -1.13
CA GLN A 41 5.40 13.03 -1.39
C GLN A 41 6.20 12.54 -2.60
N ILE A 42 6.39 11.23 -2.74
CA ILE A 42 7.15 10.61 -3.84
C ILE A 42 6.42 10.77 -5.17
N PHE A 43 5.11 10.54 -5.18
CA PHE A 43 4.29 10.52 -6.40
C PHE A 43 3.63 11.86 -6.72
N HIS A 44 3.76 12.85 -5.83
CA HIS A 44 3.10 14.16 -5.92
C HIS A 44 1.60 14.04 -6.20
N CYS A 45 0.93 13.13 -5.49
CA CYS A 45 -0.49 12.85 -5.66
C CYS A 45 -1.26 13.10 -4.36
N ARG A 46 -2.60 13.06 -4.45
CA ARG A 46 -3.46 13.12 -3.28
C ARG A 46 -3.57 11.74 -2.64
N VAL A 47 -3.95 11.69 -1.37
CA VAL A 47 -4.14 10.42 -0.66
C VAL A 47 -5.23 9.57 -1.31
N ASP A 48 -6.27 10.18 -1.88
CA ASP A 48 -7.36 9.48 -2.59
C ASP A 48 -6.92 8.86 -3.92
N ASP A 49 -5.78 9.28 -4.48
CA ASP A 49 -5.20 8.63 -5.66
C ASP A 49 -4.50 7.30 -5.32
N LEU A 50 -4.19 7.05 -4.03
CA LEU A 50 -3.46 5.87 -3.56
C LEU A 50 -4.35 4.78 -2.99
N ILE A 51 -5.47 5.16 -2.37
CA ILE A 51 -6.36 4.23 -1.68
C ILE A 51 -7.81 4.42 -2.14
N THR A 52 -8.53 3.32 -2.25
CA THR A 52 -9.96 3.33 -2.57
C THR A 52 -10.62 2.29 -1.69
N TYR A 53 -11.73 2.68 -1.07
CA TYR A 53 -12.57 1.72 -0.36
C TYR A 53 -13.27 0.83 -1.40
N VAL A 54 -13.19 -0.48 -1.20
CA VAL A 54 -13.88 -1.48 -2.01
C VAL A 54 -14.85 -2.20 -1.09
N GLU A 55 -16.14 -2.13 -1.40
CA GLU A 55 -17.16 -2.88 -0.68
C GLU A 55 -16.85 -4.39 -0.80
N PRO A 56 -16.93 -5.15 0.30
CA PRO A 56 -16.83 -6.61 0.22
C PRO A 56 -17.98 -7.12 -0.66
N ALA A 57 -17.73 -8.16 -1.46
CA ALA A 57 -18.81 -8.83 -2.17
C ALA A 57 -19.81 -9.42 -1.15
N ASP A 58 -21.09 -9.44 -1.51
CA ASP A 58 -22.18 -9.88 -0.64
C ASP A 58 -21.86 -11.23 0.02
N GLY A 59 -21.70 -11.22 1.36
CA GLY A 59 -21.45 -12.42 2.17
C GLY A 59 -20.00 -12.66 2.62
N GLU A 60 -19.03 -11.84 2.20
CA GLU A 60 -17.65 -11.94 2.71
C GLU A 60 -17.42 -11.01 3.92
N PRO A 61 -16.90 -11.52 5.05
CA PRO A 61 -16.56 -10.67 6.19
C PRO A 61 -15.49 -9.64 5.81
N HIS A 62 -15.82 -8.34 5.84
CA HIS A 62 -14.82 -7.28 5.78
C HIS A 62 -14.04 -7.24 7.09
N SER A 63 -12.96 -7.99 7.16
CA SER A 63 -11.92 -7.75 8.15
C SER A 63 -10.54 -8.00 7.57
N PRO A 64 -9.75 -6.95 7.28
CA PRO A 64 -8.32 -7.10 7.02
C PRO A 64 -7.53 -7.50 8.29
N TYR A 65 -8.22 -7.72 9.42
CA TYR A 65 -7.67 -8.25 10.67
C TYR A 65 -8.13 -9.69 10.96
N SER A 66 -8.85 -10.34 10.04
CA SER A 66 -9.07 -11.78 10.13
C SER A 66 -7.70 -12.46 10.04
N GLU A 67 -7.35 -13.24 11.07
CA GLU A 67 -6.11 -14.03 11.15
C GLU A 67 -4.81 -13.30 11.52
N LYS A 68 -4.81 -12.48 12.59
CA LYS A 68 -3.66 -12.58 13.50
C LYS A 68 -3.78 -13.88 14.27
N SER A 69 -3.29 -14.99 13.69
CA SER A 69 -3.00 -16.18 14.49
C SER A 69 -1.95 -15.79 15.53
N PRO A 70 -2.22 -15.90 16.84
CA PRO A 70 -1.17 -15.85 17.84
C PRO A 70 -0.45 -17.21 17.80
N LYS A 71 0.82 -17.22 17.42
CA LYS A 71 1.83 -18.19 17.85
C LYS A 71 3.21 -17.74 17.40
#